data_AF-A3VJD9-F1
#
_entry.id   AF-A3VJD9-F1
#
_cell.length_a   1.000
_cell.length_b   1.000
_cell.length_c   1.000
_cell.angle_alpha   90.00
_cell.angle_beta   90.00
_cell.angle_gamma   90.00
#
_symmetry.space_group_name_H-M   'P 1'
#
loop_
_entity.id
_entity.type
_entity.pdbx_description
1 polymer ?
#
loop_
_entity_poly.entity_id
_entity_poly.type
_entity_poly.pdbx_seq_one_letter_code
_entity_poly.pdbx_strand_id
1 'polypeptide(L)'
;LNAIFETLAVTQEDLRAFGPSTHVINIRDSFVPLIDLGAELGYRTPLDDYTGGVVLLIGQEDGLSAAVVVDAIEDQRQVVIKGLQESYGRVPGIAAATILGDGQIALILDPIDLIAQASGLTKISSAVSGPKSLSGSSSHGDFT
;
A
#
# COMPACT_ATOMS: atom_id res chain seq x y z
N LEU A 1 4.47 20.74 -4.60
CA LEU A 1 4.87 19.48 -3.94
C LEU A 1 4.64 18.35 -4.93
N ASN A 2 5.68 17.91 -5.63
CA ASN A 2 5.63 16.68 -6.42
C ASN A 2 6.34 15.61 -5.58
N ALA A 3 5.59 14.65 -5.06
CA ALA A 3 6.15 13.59 -4.21
C ALA A 3 6.72 12.43 -5.04
N ILE A 4 6.49 12.42 -6.36
CA ILE A 4 7.01 11.41 -7.28
C ILE A 4 8.25 12.00 -7.94
N PHE A 5 9.41 11.40 -7.67
CA PHE A 5 10.68 11.85 -8.22
C PHE A 5 11.03 11.15 -9.52
N GLU A 6 10.78 9.85 -9.61
CA GLU A 6 11.23 9.03 -10.73
C GLU A 6 10.30 7.82 -10.93
N THR A 7 10.26 7.32 -12.16
CA THR A 7 9.62 6.06 -12.52
C THR A 7 10.65 5.18 -13.22
N LEU A 8 10.79 3.95 -12.76
CA LEU A 8 11.83 3.02 -13.19
C LEU A 8 11.22 1.63 -13.40
N ALA A 9 11.71 0.91 -14.39
CA ALA A 9 11.48 -0.53 -14.48
C ALA A 9 12.51 -1.24 -13.61
N VAL A 10 12.06 -2.16 -12.74
CA VAL A 10 12.97 -2.88 -11.84
C VAL A 10 13.70 -3.97 -12.60
N THR A 11 15.02 -3.97 -12.52
CA THR A 11 15.83 -5.11 -12.95
C THR A 11 16.23 -5.98 -11.75
N GLN A 12 16.63 -7.21 -12.04
CA GLN A 12 17.15 -8.13 -11.03
C GLN A 12 18.41 -7.58 -10.34
N GLU A 13 19.19 -6.74 -11.03
CA GLU A 13 20.40 -6.13 -10.48
C GLU A 13 20.09 -5.05 -9.44
N ASP A 14 18.98 -4.34 -9.60
CA ASP A 14 18.52 -3.28 -8.70
C ASP A 14 17.94 -3.85 -7.41
N LEU A 15 17.30 -5.02 -7.48
CA LEU A 15 16.59 -5.63 -6.37
C LEU A 15 17.54 -6.37 -5.40
N ARG A 16 17.38 -6.10 -4.11
CA ARG A 16 18.07 -6.86 -3.04
C ARG A 16 17.07 -7.24 -1.96
N ALA A 17 17.03 -8.53 -1.63
CA ALA A 17 16.31 -9.01 -0.46
C ALA A 17 17.15 -8.81 0.80
N PHE A 18 16.52 -8.35 1.87
CA PHE A 18 17.11 -8.17 3.19
C PHE A 18 16.33 -8.97 4.24
N GLY A 19 16.54 -10.29 4.25
CA GLY A 19 15.74 -11.21 5.06
C GLY A 19 14.45 -11.65 4.34
N PRO A 20 13.51 -12.31 5.04
CA PRO A 20 12.43 -13.07 4.40
C PRO A 20 11.29 -12.20 3.85
N SER A 21 11.17 -10.95 4.29
CA SER A 21 10.00 -10.11 3.95
C SER A 21 10.38 -8.70 3.58
N THR A 22 11.68 -8.39 3.49
CA THR A 22 12.16 -7.06 3.17
C THR A 22 12.87 -7.03 1.85
N HIS A 23 12.44 -6.12 0.98
CA HIS A 23 13.12 -5.80 -0.27
C HIS A 23 13.58 -4.36 -0.24
N VAL A 24 14.77 -4.13 -0.77
CA VAL A 24 15.30 -2.80 -1.06
C VAL A 24 15.68 -2.74 -2.52
N ILE A 25 15.61 -1.54 -3.08
CA ILE A 25 16.06 -1.27 -4.45
C ILE A 25 17.26 -0.33 -4.40
N ASN A 26 18.29 -0.64 -5.18
CA ASN A 26 19.41 0.25 -5.40
C ASN A 26 19.04 1.27 -6.48
N ILE A 27 19.03 2.55 -6.13
CA ILE A 27 18.82 3.65 -7.05
C ILE A 27 20.01 4.59 -6.92
N ARG A 28 20.84 4.66 -7.97
CA ARG A 28 22.01 5.55 -8.06
C ARG A 28 22.92 5.43 -6.82
N ASP A 29 23.27 4.19 -6.47
CA ASP A 29 24.13 3.83 -5.33
C ASP A 29 23.52 4.10 -3.95
N SER A 30 22.21 4.31 -3.86
CA SER A 30 21.45 4.42 -2.61
C SER A 30 20.40 3.32 -2.50
N PHE A 31 20.33 2.67 -1.33
CA PHE A 31 19.31 1.66 -1.06
C PHE A 31 18.08 2.30 -0.41
N VAL A 32 16.93 2.15 -1.06
CA VAL A 32 15.63 2.58 -0.53
C VAL A 32 14.71 1.39 -0.31
N PRO A 33 13.84 1.40 0.73
CA PRO A 33 12.90 0.32 0.96
C PRO A 33 11.93 0.20 -0.21
N LEU A 34 11.67 -1.04 -0.65
CA LEU A 34 10.67 -1.35 -1.64
C LEU A 34 9.36 -1.73 -0.95
N ILE A 35 8.28 -1.09 -1.37
CA ILE A 35 6.91 -1.29 -0.88
C ILE A 35 6.09 -1.90 -2.00
N ASP A 36 5.53 -3.09 -1.77
CA ASP A 36 4.48 -3.64 -2.63
C ASP A 36 3.13 -3.00 -2.30
N LEU A 37 2.68 -2.08 -3.14
CA LEU A 37 1.43 -1.34 -2.92
C LEU A 37 0.22 -2.27 -2.89
N GLY A 38 0.19 -3.29 -3.75
CA GLY A 38 -0.93 -4.23 -3.82
C GLY A 38 -1.03 -5.04 -2.53
N ALA A 39 0.11 -5.43 -1.96
CA ALA A 39 0.14 -6.16 -0.70
C ALA A 39 -0.14 -5.27 0.52
N GLU A 40 0.41 -4.05 0.58
CA GLU A 40 0.15 -3.10 1.66
C GLU A 40 -1.33 -2.68 1.73
N LEU A 41 -2.00 -2.57 0.59
CA LEU A 41 -3.45 -2.29 0.53
C LEU A 41 -4.31 -3.55 0.70
N GLY A 42 -3.71 -4.74 0.81
CA GLY A 42 -4.40 -6.00 1.02
C GLY A 42 -5.09 -6.57 -0.22
N TYR A 43 -4.74 -6.11 -1.42
CA TYR A 43 -5.25 -6.66 -2.69
C TYR A 43 -4.55 -7.95 -3.10
N ARG A 44 -3.32 -8.19 -2.61
CA ARG A 44 -2.56 -9.42 -2.86
C ARG A 44 -1.67 -9.80 -1.67
N THR A 45 -1.09 -10.99 -1.73
CA THR A 45 0.07 -11.33 -0.90
C THR A 45 1.34 -10.74 -1.50
N PRO A 46 2.40 -10.50 -0.70
CA PRO A 46 3.70 -10.09 -1.22
C PRO A 46 4.19 -11.04 -2.31
N LEU A 47 4.83 -10.52 -3.34
CA LEU A 47 5.45 -11.33 -4.40
C LEU A 47 6.83 -11.84 -3.96
N ASP A 48 7.23 -12.98 -4.50
CA ASP A 48 8.57 -13.55 -4.31
C ASP A 48 9.63 -12.81 -5.15
N ASP A 49 9.21 -12.15 -6.24
CA ASP A 49 10.06 -11.36 -7.14
C ASP A 49 9.27 -10.17 -7.70
N TYR A 50 9.95 -9.04 -7.83
CA TYR A 50 9.41 -7.77 -8.35
C TYR A 50 10.10 -7.34 -9.66
N THR A 51 10.96 -8.19 -10.22
CA THR A 51 11.64 -7.95 -11.50
C THR A 51 10.62 -7.71 -12.62
N GLY A 52 10.87 -6.68 -13.43
CA GLY A 52 9.96 -6.26 -14.51
C GLY A 52 8.74 -5.46 -14.04
N GLY A 53 8.54 -5.30 -12.73
CA GLY A 53 7.55 -4.41 -12.17
C GLY A 53 7.87 -2.94 -12.41
N VAL A 54 6.84 -2.09 -12.35
CA VAL A 54 7.00 -0.64 -12.43
C VAL A 54 7.18 -0.10 -11.03
N VAL A 55 8.26 0.64 -10.79
CA VAL A 55 8.55 1.27 -9.51
C VAL A 55 8.48 2.78 -9.60
N LEU A 56 7.78 3.37 -8.63
CA LEU A 56 7.71 4.79 -8.36
C LEU A 56 8.65 5.13 -7.21
N LEU A 57 9.61 6.02 -7.44
CA LEU A 57 10.38 6.60 -6.34
C LEU A 57 9.58 7.75 -5.76
N ILE A 58 9.15 7.60 -4.51
CA ILE A 58 8.47 8.63 -3.75
C ILE A 58 9.34 9.15 -2.62
N GLY A 59 9.21 10.43 -2.30
CA GLY A 59 9.96 11.02 -1.20
C GLY A 59 9.68 12.49 -0.96
N GLN A 60 10.45 13.05 -0.05
CA GLN A 60 10.53 14.50 0.21
C GLN A 60 11.91 14.99 -0.26
N GLU A 61 12.03 16.27 -0.65
CA GLU A 61 13.22 16.84 -1.32
C GLU A 61 14.52 16.69 -0.51
N ASP A 62 14.39 16.44 0.79
CA ASP A 62 15.41 16.58 1.81
C ASP A 62 15.36 15.45 2.87
N GLY A 63 14.70 14.32 2.58
CA GLY A 63 14.44 13.31 3.61
C GLY A 63 14.23 11.88 3.13
N LEU A 64 13.35 11.18 3.86
CA LEU A 64 13.02 9.77 3.64
C LEU A 64 12.41 9.56 2.25
N SER A 65 12.84 8.49 1.60
CA SER A 65 12.31 8.05 0.31
C SER A 65 12.02 6.56 0.35
N ALA A 66 11.06 6.15 -0.47
CA ALA A 66 10.71 4.76 -0.65
C ALA A 66 10.42 4.49 -2.12
N ALA A 67 10.68 3.27 -2.54
CA ALA A 67 10.25 2.76 -3.83
C ALA A 67 8.91 2.05 -3.66
N VAL A 68 7.96 2.32 -4.54
CA VAL A 68 6.63 1.69 -4.54
C VAL A 68 6.48 0.92 -5.84
N VAL A 69 6.38 -0.41 -5.76
CA VAL A 69 6.08 -1.23 -6.93
C VAL A 69 4.56 -1.26 -7.16
N VAL A 70 4.19 -1.07 -8.42
CA VAL A 70 2.81 -1.09 -8.92
C VAL A 70 2.71 -2.00 -10.15
N ASP A 71 1.50 -2.44 -10.45
CA ASP A 71 1.27 -3.33 -11.60
C ASP A 71 1.42 -2.59 -12.93
N ALA A 72 0.90 -1.36 -12.99
CA ALA A 72 0.99 -0.49 -14.16
C ALA A 72 0.81 0.96 -13.76
N ILE A 73 1.29 1.86 -14.62
CA ILE A 73 0.96 3.29 -14.56
C ILE A 73 0.02 3.58 -15.72
N GLU A 74 -1.17 4.04 -15.39
CA GLU A 74 -2.06 4.66 -16.36
C GLU A 74 -1.60 6.08 -16.62
N ASP A 75 -1.75 6.56 -17.87
CA ASP A 75 -1.45 7.93 -18.26
C ASP A 75 -2.08 8.96 -17.29
N GLN A 76 -1.49 10.15 -17.24
CA GLN A 76 -2.04 11.26 -16.47
C GLN A 76 -3.42 11.65 -17.03
N ARG A 77 -4.49 11.21 -16.36
CA ARG A 77 -5.88 11.54 -16.73
C ARG A 77 -6.43 12.61 -15.79
N GLN A 78 -7.06 13.63 -16.38
CA GLN A 78 -7.92 14.52 -15.60
C GLN A 78 -9.20 13.76 -15.24
N VAL A 79 -9.36 13.48 -13.95
CA VAL A 79 -10.56 12.81 -13.43
C VAL A 79 -11.53 13.86 -12.90
N VAL A 80 -12.81 13.74 -13.27
CA VAL A 80 -13.88 14.51 -12.63
C VAL A 80 -14.15 13.84 -11.29
N ILE A 81 -13.64 14.43 -10.22
CA ILE A 81 -13.80 13.94 -8.86
C ILE A 81 -15.28 14.06 -8.47
N LYS A 82 -15.97 12.92 -8.38
CA LYS A 82 -17.26 12.84 -7.69
C LYS A 82 -16.98 12.44 -6.25
N GLY A 83 -17.35 13.31 -5.32
CA GLY A 83 -17.07 13.12 -3.91
C GLY A 83 -17.78 11.88 -3.37
N LEU A 84 -17.01 10.97 -2.77
CA LEU A 84 -17.55 9.95 -1.89
C LEU A 84 -17.84 10.65 -0.55
N GLN A 85 -19.11 10.78 -0.17
CA GLN A 85 -19.48 11.43 1.10
C GLN A 85 -18.85 10.69 2.28
N GLU A 86 -18.30 11.44 3.24
CA GLU A 86 -17.58 10.96 4.43
C GLU A 86 -18.28 9.74 5.06
N SER A 87 -17.73 8.54 4.87
CA SER A 87 -18.22 7.33 5.54
C SER A 87 -17.17 6.25 5.75
N TYR A 88 -15.90 6.54 5.46
CA TYR A 88 -14.82 5.57 5.63
C TYR A 88 -13.82 6.15 6.62
N GLY A 89 -13.59 5.46 7.74
CA GLY A 89 -12.61 5.88 8.74
C GLY A 89 -11.22 6.05 8.15
N ARG A 90 -10.34 6.78 8.85
CA ARG A 90 -8.95 7.00 8.40
C ARG A 90 -8.23 5.66 8.21
N VAL A 91 -7.85 5.34 6.97
CA VAL A 91 -6.97 4.21 6.64
C VAL A 91 -5.56 4.74 6.45
N PRO A 92 -4.55 4.26 7.20
CA PRO A 92 -3.17 4.69 7.02
C PRO A 92 -2.70 4.54 5.56
N GLY A 93 -2.05 5.56 5.01
CA GLY A 93 -1.60 5.58 3.61
C GLY A 93 -2.65 6.00 2.58
N ILE A 94 -3.91 6.20 2.97
CA ILE A 94 -4.99 6.70 2.10
C ILE A 94 -5.42 8.10 2.56
N ALA A 95 -5.25 9.09 1.70
CA ALA A 95 -5.69 10.46 1.94
C ALA A 95 -7.19 10.65 1.68
N ALA A 96 -7.71 10.02 0.63
CA ALA A 96 -9.11 10.14 0.21
C ALA A 96 -9.52 9.01 -0.76
N ALA A 97 -10.80 8.98 -1.11
CA ALA A 97 -11.35 8.14 -2.17
C ALA A 97 -12.29 8.95 -3.06
N THR A 98 -12.34 8.65 -4.36
CA THR A 98 -13.22 9.29 -5.32
C THR A 98 -13.89 8.28 -6.24
N ILE A 99 -15.02 8.67 -6.82
CA ILE A 99 -15.70 7.90 -7.86
C ILE A 99 -15.32 8.45 -9.23
N LEU A 100 -14.84 7.58 -10.11
CA LEU A 100 -14.49 7.86 -11.49
C LEU A 100 -15.73 7.96 -12.40
N GLY A 101 -15.54 8.43 -13.63
CA GLY A 101 -16.63 8.64 -14.60
C GLY A 101 -17.39 7.36 -15.00
N ASP A 102 -16.73 6.20 -14.88
CA ASP A 102 -17.24 4.85 -15.15
C ASP A 102 -17.83 4.17 -13.91
N GLY A 103 -17.82 4.85 -12.75
CA GLY A 103 -18.35 4.34 -11.49
C GLY A 103 -17.35 3.53 -10.64
N GLN A 104 -16.10 3.36 -11.09
CA GLN A 104 -15.06 2.74 -10.26
C GLN A 104 -14.60 3.67 -9.13
N ILE A 105 -14.13 3.09 -8.03
CA ILE A 105 -13.57 3.85 -6.90
C ILE A 105 -12.05 3.94 -7.10
N ALA A 106 -11.51 5.16 -7.03
CA ALA A 106 -10.08 5.42 -7.00
C ALA A 106 -9.66 5.92 -5.62
N LEU A 107 -8.56 5.38 -5.10
CA LEU A 107 -7.94 5.81 -3.85
C LEU A 107 -6.89 6.88 -4.13
N ILE A 108 -6.90 7.95 -3.34
CA ILE A 108 -5.84 8.95 -3.32
C ILE A 108 -4.91 8.58 -2.18
N LEU A 109 -3.67 8.24 -2.52
CA LEU A 109 -2.65 7.82 -1.55
C LEU A 109 -1.94 9.02 -0.94
N ASP A 110 -1.59 8.91 0.34
CA ASP A 110 -0.70 9.85 1.02
C ASP A 110 0.74 9.29 0.98
N PRO A 111 1.64 9.90 0.18
CA PRO A 111 3.01 9.40 0.05
C PRO A 111 3.80 9.53 1.36
N ILE A 112 3.50 10.51 2.22
CA ILE A 112 4.20 10.71 3.49
C ILE A 112 3.84 9.57 4.45
N ASP A 113 2.55 9.25 4.58
CA ASP A 113 2.10 8.14 5.41
C ASP A 113 2.56 6.79 4.85
N LEU A 114 2.71 6.65 3.52
CA LEU A 114 3.25 5.45 2.88
C LEU A 114 4.74 5.27 3.20
N ILE A 115 5.54 6.34 3.13
CA ILE A 115 6.96 6.33 3.50
C ILE A 115 7.14 6.08 5.00
N ALA A 116 6.32 6.69 5.85
CA ALA A 116 6.39 6.49 7.30
C ALA A 116 6.11 5.04 7.73
N GLN A 117 5.32 4.31 6.93
CA GLN A 117 5.02 2.90 7.15
C GLN A 117 5.99 1.97 6.41
N ALA A 118 6.87 2.51 5.57
CA ALA A 118 7.86 1.79 4.81
C ALA A 118 8.95 1.21 5.72
N SER A 119 8.65 0.08 6.34
CA SER A 119 9.63 -0.71 7.10
C SER A 119 10.48 -1.60 6.20
N GLY A 120 10.21 -1.62 4.89
CA GLY A 120 10.71 -2.60 3.95
C GLY A 120 10.03 -3.97 4.10
N LEU A 121 9.46 -4.29 5.26
CA LEU A 121 8.63 -5.48 5.47
C LEU A 121 7.31 -5.31 4.72
N THR A 122 7.03 -6.14 3.71
CA THR A 122 5.67 -6.20 3.17
C THR A 122 4.79 -6.92 4.19
N LYS A 123 3.83 -6.19 4.79
CA LYS A 123 2.98 -6.78 5.83
C LYS A 123 2.12 -7.89 5.23
N ILE A 124 2.18 -9.07 5.81
CA ILE A 124 1.16 -10.10 5.59
C ILE A 124 -0.11 -9.59 6.24
N SER A 125 -1.09 -9.18 5.42
CA SER A 125 -2.43 -8.84 5.91
C SER A 125 -3.04 -10.07 6.57
N SER A 126 -3.18 -10.05 7.89
CA SER A 126 -4.08 -10.97 8.59
C SER A 126 -5.49 -10.64 8.13
N ALA A 127 -6.09 -11.55 7.37
CA ALA A 127 -7.45 -11.46 6.86
C ALA A 127 -8.40 -10.79 7.87
N VAL A 128 -9.21 -9.86 7.39
CA VAL A 128 -10.30 -9.21 8.13
C VAL A 128 -11.11 -10.28 8.86
N SER A 129 -10.90 -10.37 10.17
CA SER A 129 -11.70 -11.22 11.04
C SER A 129 -13.07 -10.54 11.14
N GLY A 130 -14.06 -11.11 10.44
CA GLY A 130 -15.44 -10.64 10.45
C GLY A 130 -16.04 -10.59 11.87
N PRO A 131 -17.19 -9.91 12.06
CA PRO A 131 -17.74 -9.65 13.38
C PRO A 131 -17.99 -10.98 14.11
N LYS A 132 -17.39 -11.11 15.29
CA LYS A 132 -17.57 -12.24 16.20
C LYS A 132 -19.05 -12.31 16.58
N SER A 133 -19.77 -13.25 15.96
CA SER A 133 -21.12 -13.64 16.36
C SER A 133 -21.13 -13.91 17.86
N LEU A 134 -21.90 -13.11 18.59
CA LEU A 134 -22.23 -13.35 19.99
C LEU A 134 -23.08 -14.63 20.06
N SER A 135 -22.41 -15.78 20.16
CA SER A 135 -23.05 -17.02 20.58
C SER A 135 -23.34 -16.91 22.08
N GLY A 136 -24.62 -16.93 22.42
CA GLY A 136 -25.08 -16.88 23.80
C GLY A 136 -24.62 -18.07 24.63
N SER A 137 -24.63 -17.87 25.93
CA SER A 137 -24.75 -18.95 26.90
C SER A 137 -25.86 -18.59 27.87
N SER A 138 -27.03 -19.14 27.59
CA SER A 138 -28.03 -19.45 28.60
C SER A 138 -27.47 -20.53 29.53
N SER A 139 -27.41 -20.24 30.83
CA SER A 139 -27.43 -21.23 31.90
C SER A 139 -28.46 -20.70 32.91
N HIS A 140 -29.72 -21.13 32.87
CA HIS A 140 -30.24 -22.38 33.46
C HIS A 140 -29.50 -22.73 34.76
N GLY A 141 -30.23 -22.59 35.86
CA GLY A 141 -29.70 -22.66 37.22
C GLY A 141 -29.40 -24.07 37.69
N ASP A 142 -28.92 -24.16 38.93
CA ASP A 142 -29.29 -25.25 39.80
C ASP A 142 -29.04 -24.90 41.27
N PHE A 143 -29.84 -25.58 42.09
CA PHE A 143 -30.02 -25.51 43.54
C PHE A 143 -28.74 -25.50 44.40
N THR A 144 -28.72 -24.68 45.46
CA THR A 144 -28.72 -25.10 46.88
C THR A 144 -29.04 -23.89 47.76
#